data_AF-M5E2I3-F1
#
_entry.id   AF-M5E2I3-F1
#
_cell.length_a   1.000
_cell.length_b   1.000
_cell.length_c   1.000
_cell.angle_alpha   90.00
_cell.angle_beta   90.00
_cell.angle_gamma   90.00
#
_symmetry.space_group_name_H-M   'P 1'
#
loop_
_entity.id
_entity.type
_entity.pdbx_description
1 polymer ?
#
loop_
_entity_poly.entity_id
_entity_poly.type
_entity_poly.pdbx_seq_one_letter_code
_entity_poly.pdbx_strand_id
1 'polypeptide(L)'
;MQLITSLSQSKLSVFASAILFVGASISLSGCSSLGVDHAAGRSPTLTPENYFNGKICADGVVRDRSGAQIRQFNAQILGSWDDKGVGTLDEVFYFTDEAGAEPKRETRIWTLTPEGDHYIAQASDVPEPTHMEFAGNAIHMAYTLRYGEPGDTIDLNMDDWMFEVADGVVVNETKMSKFGLHVGQILLVMRKVDDSTQCIPAD
;
A
#
# COMPACT_ATOMS: atom_id res chain seq x y z
N MET A 1 -23.69 -52.59 -43.73
CA MET A 1 -22.44 -51.79 -43.82
C MET A 1 -22.65 -50.38 -43.24
N GLN A 2 -23.17 -50.27 -42.00
CA GLN A 2 -23.51 -48.96 -41.37
C GLN A 2 -23.07 -48.84 -39.90
N LEU A 3 -22.44 -49.87 -39.33
CA LEU A 3 -22.06 -49.89 -37.90
C LEU A 3 -20.62 -49.44 -37.62
N ILE A 4 -19.80 -49.19 -38.64
CA ILE A 4 -18.37 -48.88 -38.45
C ILE A 4 -18.09 -47.36 -38.51
N THR A 5 -19.01 -46.55 -39.03
CA THR A 5 -18.77 -45.09 -39.24
C THR A 5 -19.11 -44.20 -38.04
N SER A 6 -19.92 -44.68 -37.08
CA SER A 6 -20.38 -43.87 -35.92
C SER A 6 -19.34 -43.75 -34.80
N LEU A 7 -18.49 -44.77 -34.60
CA LEU A 7 -17.49 -44.80 -33.52
C LEU A 7 -16.30 -43.85 -33.75
N SER A 8 -16.13 -43.35 -34.98
CA SER A 8 -15.02 -42.46 -35.35
C SER A 8 -15.31 -40.99 -34.98
N GLN A 9 -16.56 -40.54 -35.08
CA GLN A 9 -16.89 -39.12 -34.88
C GLN A 9 -17.04 -38.75 -33.39
N SER A 10 -17.54 -39.66 -32.55
CA SER A 10 -17.68 -39.42 -31.11
C SER A 10 -16.34 -39.31 -30.41
N LYS A 11 -15.34 -40.10 -30.81
CA LYS A 11 -13.97 -39.99 -30.28
C LYS A 11 -13.33 -38.66 -30.70
N LEU A 12 -13.44 -38.26 -31.97
CA LEU A 12 -12.91 -36.96 -32.44
C LEU A 12 -13.50 -35.76 -31.67
N SER A 13 -14.81 -35.79 -31.39
CA SER A 13 -15.49 -34.74 -30.61
C SER A 13 -15.03 -34.68 -29.15
N VAL A 14 -14.86 -35.84 -28.48
CA VAL A 14 -14.38 -35.89 -27.10
C VAL A 14 -12.92 -35.44 -27.00
N PHE A 15 -12.07 -35.81 -27.97
CA PHE A 15 -10.69 -35.33 -28.04
C PHE A 15 -10.60 -33.82 -28.32
N ALA A 16 -11.48 -33.27 -29.17
CA ALA A 16 -11.53 -31.83 -29.44
C ALA A 16 -12.00 -31.02 -28.22
N SER A 17 -12.99 -31.50 -27.47
CA SER A 17 -13.46 -30.85 -26.23
C SER A 17 -12.45 -30.96 -25.08
N ALA A 18 -11.69 -32.07 -24.99
CA ALA A 18 -10.62 -32.22 -24.00
C ALA A 18 -9.43 -31.28 -24.30
N ILE A 19 -9.08 -31.07 -25.57
CA ILE A 19 -8.03 -30.13 -25.97
C ILE A 19 -8.45 -28.67 -25.70
N LEU A 20 -9.73 -28.32 -25.86
CA LEU A 20 -10.24 -26.99 -25.50
C LEU A 20 -10.20 -26.74 -23.98
N PHE A 21 -10.48 -27.75 -23.16
CA PHE A 21 -10.43 -27.64 -21.69
C PHE A 21 -8.99 -27.62 -21.15
N VAL A 22 -8.07 -28.40 -21.75
CA VAL A 22 -6.65 -28.39 -21.38
C VAL A 22 -5.98 -27.09 -21.86
N GLY A 23 -6.36 -26.56 -23.02
CA GLY A 23 -5.89 -25.26 -23.51
C GLY A 23 -6.38 -24.06 -22.69
N ALA A 24 -7.60 -24.11 -22.15
CA ALA A 24 -8.14 -23.08 -21.26
C ALA A 24 -7.49 -23.08 -19.86
N SER A 25 -6.83 -24.17 -19.46
CA SER A 25 -6.24 -24.32 -18.12
C SER A 25 -4.78 -23.85 -18.03
N ILE A 26 -4.12 -23.53 -19.14
CA ILE A 26 -2.70 -23.14 -19.18
C ILE A 26 -2.52 -21.60 -19.24
N SER A 27 -3.61 -20.84 -19.32
CA SER A 27 -3.57 -19.37 -19.34
C SER A 27 -3.43 -18.70 -17.96
N LEU A 28 -3.17 -19.46 -16.89
CA LEU A 28 -2.83 -18.93 -15.54
C LEU A 28 -1.36 -18.46 -15.42
N SER A 29 -0.72 -18.18 -16.56
CA SER A 29 0.66 -17.73 -16.61
C SER A 29 0.74 -16.24 -16.31
N GLY A 30 0.86 -15.87 -15.03
CA GLY A 30 1.39 -14.57 -14.61
C GLY A 30 0.65 -13.84 -13.50
N CYS A 31 0.47 -14.45 -12.32
CA CYS A 31 0.42 -13.65 -11.08
C CYS A 31 1.86 -13.19 -10.75
N SER A 32 2.46 -12.33 -11.57
CA SER A 32 3.57 -11.52 -11.07
C SER A 32 2.93 -10.40 -10.25
N SER A 33 3.09 -10.44 -8.93
CA SER A 33 2.83 -9.25 -8.11
C SER A 33 3.66 -8.10 -8.68
N LEU A 34 3.04 -6.93 -8.86
CA LEU A 34 3.73 -5.75 -9.36
C LEU A 34 4.79 -5.36 -8.32
N GLY A 35 6.08 -5.52 -8.65
CA GLY A 35 7.18 -5.03 -7.82
C GLY A 35 7.54 -3.58 -8.14
N VAL A 36 8.36 -2.97 -7.29
CA VAL A 36 8.83 -1.58 -7.50
C VAL A 36 9.67 -1.40 -8.76
N ASP A 37 10.31 -2.46 -9.27
CA ASP A 37 11.16 -2.43 -10.48
C ASP A 37 10.50 -1.80 -11.72
N HIS A 38 9.17 -1.85 -11.82
CA HIS A 38 8.45 -1.22 -12.93
C HIS A 38 8.62 0.31 -12.96
N ALA A 39 8.97 0.91 -11.83
CA ALA A 39 9.23 2.34 -11.68
C ALA A 39 10.70 2.71 -11.89
N ALA A 40 11.60 1.73 -12.09
CA ALA A 40 13.01 1.99 -12.33
C ALA A 40 13.21 2.96 -13.51
N GLY A 41 14.07 3.96 -13.30
CA GLY A 41 14.37 5.01 -14.29
C GLY A 41 13.34 6.14 -14.39
N ARG A 42 12.26 6.12 -13.59
CA ARG A 42 11.35 7.26 -13.43
C ARG A 42 11.96 8.31 -12.51
N SER A 43 11.58 9.57 -12.76
CA SER A 43 11.99 10.75 -11.99
C SER A 43 10.76 11.52 -11.51
N PRO A 44 10.82 12.24 -10.37
CA PRO A 44 11.95 12.37 -9.44
C PRO A 44 12.34 11.04 -8.77
N THR A 45 13.55 10.93 -8.25
CA THR A 45 13.98 9.71 -7.55
C THR A 45 13.53 9.77 -6.08
N LEU A 46 12.62 8.89 -5.71
CA LEU A 46 12.07 8.78 -4.38
C LEU A 46 12.88 7.75 -3.58
N THR A 47 13.61 8.20 -2.58
CA THR A 47 14.35 7.35 -1.64
C THR A 47 13.90 7.63 -0.21
N PRO A 48 13.76 6.61 0.65
CA PRO A 48 13.26 6.80 2.01
C PRO A 48 14.06 7.83 2.81
N GLU A 49 15.39 7.73 2.76
CA GLU A 49 16.30 8.62 3.50
C GLU A 49 16.17 10.08 3.08
N ASN A 50 16.04 10.38 1.78
CA ASN A 50 15.95 11.78 1.34
C ASN A 50 14.55 12.37 1.55
N TYR A 51 13.50 11.59 1.24
CA TYR A 51 12.13 12.09 1.31
C TYR A 51 11.66 12.22 2.75
N PHE A 52 11.82 11.16 3.55
CA PHE A 52 11.38 11.10 4.94
C PHE A 52 12.42 11.63 5.94
N ASN A 53 13.21 12.63 5.55
CA ASN A 53 14.06 13.37 6.47
C ASN A 53 13.55 14.81 6.62
N GLY A 54 13.22 15.21 7.85
CA GLY A 54 12.58 16.47 8.18
C GLY A 54 11.05 16.38 8.28
N LYS A 55 10.39 17.53 8.15
CA LYS A 55 8.95 17.67 8.36
C LYS A 55 8.15 17.45 7.07
N ILE A 56 7.10 16.64 7.19
CA ILE A 56 6.14 16.35 6.12
C ILE A 56 4.73 16.62 6.62
N CYS A 57 3.93 17.29 5.81
CA CYS A 57 2.47 17.32 5.97
C CYS A 57 1.84 16.25 5.10
N ALA A 58 0.87 15.51 5.63
CA ALA A 58 0.08 14.56 4.87
C ALA A 58 -1.42 14.89 5.00
N ASP A 59 -2.13 14.95 3.89
CA ASP A 59 -3.55 15.28 3.85
C ASP A 59 -4.28 14.21 3.04
N GLY A 60 -5.36 13.64 3.58
CA GLY A 60 -5.97 12.47 2.95
C GLY A 60 -7.40 12.14 3.35
N VAL A 61 -7.93 11.11 2.69
CA VAL A 61 -9.26 10.54 2.91
C VAL A 61 -9.19 9.02 3.00
N VAL A 62 -10.05 8.46 3.83
CA VAL A 62 -10.34 7.02 3.88
C VAL A 62 -11.67 6.79 3.18
N ARG A 63 -11.70 5.84 2.26
CA ARG A 63 -12.89 5.42 1.54
C ARG A 63 -13.23 3.97 1.84
N ASP A 64 -14.52 3.68 1.95
CA ASP A 64 -14.99 2.31 2.08
C ASP A 64 -14.99 1.57 0.73
N ARG A 65 -15.37 0.29 0.74
CA ARG A 65 -15.51 -0.54 -0.47
C ARG A 65 -16.51 -0.01 -1.52
N SER A 66 -17.41 0.90 -1.14
CA SER A 66 -18.35 1.55 -2.09
C SER A 66 -17.72 2.77 -2.77
N GLY A 67 -16.57 3.22 -2.27
CA GLY A 67 -15.89 4.44 -2.70
C GLY A 67 -16.34 5.69 -1.94
N ALA A 68 -17.27 5.56 -0.99
CA ALA A 68 -17.72 6.67 -0.16
C ALA A 68 -16.59 7.11 0.79
N GLN A 69 -16.40 8.41 0.92
CA GLN A 69 -15.51 8.97 1.95
C GLN A 69 -16.16 8.77 3.31
N ILE A 70 -15.50 8.00 4.18
CA ILE A 70 -15.96 7.70 5.53
C ILE A 70 -15.16 8.42 6.61
N ARG A 71 -14.02 8.99 6.23
CA ARG A 71 -13.11 9.72 7.12
C ARG A 71 -12.18 10.59 6.29
N GLN A 72 -11.77 11.72 6.84
CA GLN A 72 -10.66 12.53 6.35
C GLN A 72 -9.62 12.72 7.43
N PHE A 73 -8.41 13.10 7.05
CA PHE A 73 -7.37 13.39 8.01
C PHE A 73 -6.33 14.38 7.50
N ASN A 74 -5.70 15.02 8.49
CA ASN A 74 -4.44 15.72 8.34
C ASN A 74 -3.43 15.02 9.26
N ALA A 75 -2.19 14.95 8.82
CA ALA A 75 -1.11 14.37 9.60
C ALA A 75 0.18 15.17 9.46
N GLN A 76 1.00 15.04 10.48
CA GLN A 76 2.37 15.50 10.51
C GLN A 76 3.26 14.27 10.65
N ILE A 77 4.32 14.21 9.85
CA ILE A 77 5.38 13.22 9.99
C ILE A 77 6.68 13.97 10.27
N LEU A 78 7.36 13.60 11.34
CA LEU A 78 8.71 14.06 11.66
C LEU A 78 9.67 12.91 11.43
N GLY A 79 10.42 13.00 10.32
CA GLY A 79 11.40 12.02 9.94
C GLY A 79 12.80 12.39 10.40
N SER A 80 13.55 11.42 10.92
CA SER A 80 14.94 11.58 11.34
C SER A 80 15.76 10.33 11.01
N TRP A 81 17.05 10.50 10.76
CA TRP A 81 17.97 9.43 10.38
C TRP A 81 19.25 9.51 11.21
N ASP A 82 19.78 8.36 11.63
CA ASP A 82 21.03 8.27 12.39
C ASP A 82 22.25 7.98 11.49
N ASP A 83 23.45 7.99 12.09
CA ASP A 83 24.72 7.75 11.39
C ASP A 83 24.84 6.33 10.78
N LYS A 84 23.97 5.39 11.18
CA LYS A 84 23.91 4.03 10.65
C LYS A 84 22.90 3.90 9.52
N GLY A 85 22.22 5.00 9.16
CA GLY A 85 21.13 4.99 8.20
C GLY A 85 19.87 4.33 8.76
N VAL A 86 19.62 4.37 10.07
CA VAL A 86 18.33 3.94 10.63
C VAL A 86 17.40 5.15 10.69
N GLY A 87 16.23 5.05 10.06
CA GLY A 87 15.20 6.08 10.02
C GLY A 87 14.18 5.92 11.15
N THR A 88 13.68 7.02 11.69
CA THR A 88 12.51 7.08 12.57
C THR A 88 11.49 8.06 12.00
N LEU A 89 10.24 7.60 11.82
CA LEU A 89 9.12 8.44 11.39
C LEU A 89 8.13 8.58 12.55
N ASP A 90 8.08 9.75 13.18
CA ASP A 90 7.11 10.07 14.24
C ASP A 90 5.88 10.72 13.60
N GLU A 91 4.81 9.94 13.48
CA GLU A 91 3.58 10.29 12.78
C GLU A 91 2.47 10.65 13.76
N VAL A 92 1.84 11.80 13.55
CA VAL A 92 0.67 12.26 14.29
C VAL A 92 -0.46 12.53 13.31
N PHE A 93 -1.59 11.87 13.50
CA PHE A 93 -2.79 11.96 12.65
C PHE A 93 -3.94 12.61 13.43
N TYR A 94 -4.73 13.44 12.75
CA TYR A 94 -6.00 13.95 13.23
C TYR A 94 -7.10 13.53 12.27
N PHE A 95 -7.93 12.58 12.68
CA PHE A 95 -8.99 11.99 11.88
C PHE A 95 -10.35 12.63 12.18
N THR A 96 -11.10 13.00 11.15
CA THR A 96 -12.48 13.48 11.25
C THR A 96 -13.41 12.51 10.53
N ASP A 97 -14.30 11.87 11.28
CA ASP A 97 -15.24 10.87 10.76
C ASP A 97 -16.44 11.53 10.04
N GLU A 98 -16.94 12.64 10.59
CA GLU A 98 -18.16 13.31 10.08
C GLU A 98 -18.04 14.84 10.17
N ALA A 99 -18.86 15.56 9.40
CA ALA A 99 -18.86 17.02 9.40
C ALA A 99 -19.20 17.59 10.79
N GLY A 100 -18.31 18.41 11.34
CA GLY A 100 -18.47 19.02 12.66
C GLY A 100 -18.10 18.11 13.84
N ALA A 101 -17.62 16.89 13.59
CA ALA A 101 -17.06 16.05 14.63
C ALA A 101 -15.67 16.57 15.04
N GLU A 102 -15.36 16.49 16.34
CA GLU A 102 -14.03 16.78 16.86
C GLU A 102 -13.01 15.78 16.28
N PRO A 103 -11.86 16.24 15.76
CA PRO A 103 -10.84 15.35 15.24
C PRO A 103 -10.26 14.45 16.34
N LYS A 104 -10.06 13.16 16.02
CA LYS A 104 -9.42 12.18 16.89
C LYS A 104 -7.94 12.11 16.58
N ARG A 105 -7.11 12.25 17.62
CA ARG A 105 -5.65 12.15 17.50
C ARG A 105 -5.21 10.69 17.57
N GLU A 106 -4.43 10.25 16.59
CA GLU A 106 -3.76 8.94 16.56
C GLU A 106 -2.26 9.15 16.30
N THR A 107 -1.41 8.21 16.72
CA THR A 107 0.05 8.30 16.52
C THR A 107 0.64 6.98 16.10
N ARG A 108 1.67 7.02 15.26
CA ARG A 108 2.47 5.85 14.89
C ARG A 108 3.94 6.26 14.82
N ILE A 109 4.81 5.36 15.27
CA ILE A 109 6.26 5.55 15.12
C ILE A 109 6.80 4.39 14.30
N TRP A 110 7.33 4.69 13.11
CA TRP A 110 8.06 3.71 12.30
C TRP A 110 9.54 3.75 12.61
N THR A 111 10.17 2.57 12.67
CA THR A 111 11.62 2.40 12.60
C THR A 111 11.97 1.71 11.30
N LEU A 112 12.86 2.33 10.51
CA LEU A 112 13.32 1.86 9.21
C LEU A 112 14.78 1.44 9.32
N THR A 113 15.05 0.13 9.29
CA THR A 113 16.42 -0.41 9.38
C THR A 113 16.91 -0.80 7.99
N PRO A 114 18.09 -0.34 7.54
CA PRO A 114 18.58 -0.64 6.21
C PRO A 114 18.92 -2.13 6.06
N GLU A 115 18.46 -2.75 4.98
CA GLU A 115 18.76 -4.13 4.61
C GLU A 115 19.03 -4.20 3.09
N GLY A 116 20.30 -4.08 2.70
CA GLY A 116 20.69 -4.12 1.28
C GLY A 116 20.16 -2.91 0.50
N ASP A 117 19.22 -3.16 -0.40
CA ASP A 117 18.56 -2.18 -1.28
C ASP A 117 17.15 -1.78 -0.83
N HIS A 118 16.71 -2.25 0.34
CA HIS A 118 15.42 -1.94 0.94
C HIS A 118 15.55 -1.62 2.44
N TYR A 119 14.43 -1.31 3.09
CA TYR A 119 14.37 -1.12 4.55
C TYR A 119 13.45 -2.15 5.19
N ILE A 120 13.83 -2.66 6.35
CA ILE A 120 12.92 -3.34 7.26
C ILE A 120 12.19 -2.29 8.09
N ALA A 121 10.87 -2.21 7.91
CA ALA A 121 10.00 -1.26 8.57
C ALA A 121 9.22 -1.93 9.71
N GLN A 122 9.22 -1.30 10.89
CA GLN A 122 8.57 -1.78 12.10
C GLN A 122 7.78 -0.65 12.78
N ALA A 123 6.62 -0.97 13.35
CA ALA A 123 5.82 -0.07 14.17
C ALA A 123 5.07 -0.87 15.24
N SER A 124 4.63 -0.24 16.33
CA SER A 124 3.98 -0.92 17.46
C SER A 124 2.62 -1.55 17.13
N ASP A 125 1.92 -0.99 16.13
CA ASP A 125 0.64 -1.47 15.61
C ASP A 125 0.79 -2.33 14.34
N VAL A 126 2.02 -2.67 13.97
CA VAL A 126 2.37 -3.56 12.86
C VAL A 126 2.99 -4.82 13.45
N PRO A 127 2.23 -5.92 13.58
CA PRO A 127 2.64 -7.07 14.38
C PRO A 127 3.92 -7.75 13.90
N GLU A 128 4.19 -7.70 12.60
CA GLU A 128 5.35 -8.31 11.96
C GLU A 128 6.11 -7.27 11.12
N PRO A 129 7.45 -7.22 11.18
CA PRO A 129 8.25 -6.34 10.33
C PRO A 129 7.94 -6.56 8.84
N THR A 130 7.95 -5.48 8.06
CA THR A 130 7.71 -5.53 6.60
C THR A 130 8.90 -4.95 5.83
N HIS A 131 8.94 -5.22 4.53
CA HIS A 131 9.92 -4.63 3.62
C HIS A 131 9.34 -3.35 3.02
N MET A 132 10.13 -2.28 3.05
CA MET A 132 9.92 -1.06 2.30
C MET A 132 10.86 -1.09 1.10
N GLU A 133 10.30 -1.43 -0.05
CA GLU A 133 11.02 -1.50 -1.32
C GLU A 133 10.86 -0.18 -2.08
N PHE A 134 11.86 0.22 -2.85
CA PHE A 134 11.81 1.47 -3.60
C PHE A 134 12.64 1.43 -4.87
N ALA A 135 12.13 2.06 -5.94
CA ALA A 135 12.83 2.20 -7.21
C ALA A 135 12.29 3.39 -8.01
N GLY A 136 13.19 4.16 -8.62
CA GLY A 136 12.81 5.36 -9.38
C GLY A 136 12.00 6.32 -8.53
N ASN A 137 10.76 6.61 -8.94
CA ASN A 137 9.87 7.52 -8.22
C ASN A 137 8.88 6.81 -7.27
N ALA A 138 9.06 5.52 -6.99
CA ALA A 138 8.09 4.72 -6.24
C ALA A 138 8.67 4.08 -4.96
N ILE A 139 7.84 4.03 -3.91
CA ILE A 139 8.03 3.20 -2.71
C ILE A 139 6.81 2.27 -2.60
N HIS A 140 7.02 1.03 -2.17
CA HIS A 140 5.97 0.06 -1.89
C HIS A 140 6.17 -0.56 -0.50
N MET A 141 5.06 -0.74 0.21
CA MET A 141 5.00 -1.48 1.47
C MET A 141 3.76 -2.38 1.50
N ALA A 142 3.93 -3.61 1.94
CA ALA A 142 2.82 -4.53 2.17
C ALA A 142 2.88 -5.08 3.61
N TYR A 143 1.93 -4.69 4.46
CA TYR A 143 1.97 -5.04 5.89
C TYR A 143 0.60 -5.28 6.49
N THR A 144 0.57 -5.88 7.68
CA THR A 144 -0.65 -6.00 8.47
C THR A 144 -0.68 -4.89 9.50
N LEU A 145 -1.71 -4.05 9.44
CA LEU A 145 -2.02 -3.05 10.45
C LEU A 145 -3.02 -3.62 11.46
N ARG A 146 -2.69 -3.57 12.75
CA ARG A 146 -3.63 -3.81 13.84
C ARG A 146 -4.33 -2.51 14.20
N TYR A 147 -5.56 -2.38 13.74
CA TYR A 147 -6.36 -1.17 13.93
C TYR A 147 -7.44 -1.37 15.01
N GLY A 148 -7.62 -0.39 15.89
CA GLY A 148 -8.67 -0.38 16.91
C GLY A 148 -8.15 -0.10 18.32
N GLU A 149 -9.06 -0.17 19.30
CA GLU A 149 -8.76 0.07 20.70
C GLU A 149 -8.17 -1.18 21.37
N PRO A 150 -7.39 -1.04 22.46
CA PRO A 150 -6.87 -2.18 23.21
C PRO A 150 -7.99 -3.15 23.64
N GLY A 151 -7.96 -4.37 23.13
CA GLY A 151 -8.96 -5.41 23.40
C GLY A 151 -10.07 -5.54 22.37
N ASP A 152 -10.19 -4.60 21.42
CA ASP A 152 -11.12 -4.66 20.29
C ASP A 152 -10.42 -4.17 19.01
N THR A 153 -9.55 -5.03 18.48
CA THR A 153 -8.74 -4.72 17.30
C THR A 153 -9.08 -5.62 16.12
N ILE A 154 -8.85 -5.09 14.93
CA ILE A 154 -8.93 -5.80 13.67
C ILE A 154 -7.57 -5.75 12.97
N ASP A 155 -7.16 -6.88 12.42
CA ASP A 155 -6.02 -6.91 11.52
C ASP A 155 -6.50 -6.63 10.07
N LEU A 156 -5.85 -5.66 9.44
CA LEU A 156 -6.06 -5.20 8.07
C LEU A 156 -4.76 -5.37 7.29
N ASN A 157 -4.84 -5.94 6.09
CA ASN A 157 -3.70 -5.97 5.17
C ASN A 157 -3.69 -4.66 4.37
N MET A 158 -2.56 -3.98 4.40
CA MET A 158 -2.27 -2.71 3.76
C MET A 158 -1.34 -2.96 2.57
N ASP A 159 -1.70 -2.46 1.40
CA ASP A 159 -0.90 -2.47 0.16
C ASP A 159 -0.69 -1.01 -0.25
N ASP A 160 0.43 -0.45 0.19
CA ASP A 160 0.74 0.98 0.17
C ASP A 160 1.72 1.29 -0.95
N TRP A 161 1.26 2.05 -1.93
CA TRP A 161 2.08 2.59 -3.00
C TRP A 161 2.27 4.09 -2.83
N MET A 162 3.50 4.56 -2.94
CA MET A 162 3.85 5.98 -2.86
C MET A 162 4.59 6.35 -4.14
N PHE A 163 4.19 7.46 -4.76
CA PHE A 163 4.80 7.96 -5.98
C PHE A 163 5.15 9.43 -5.83
N GLU A 164 6.42 9.78 -6.02
CA GLU A 164 6.81 11.18 -6.14
C GLU A 164 6.43 11.68 -7.53
N VAL A 165 5.54 12.66 -7.58
CA VAL A 165 4.95 13.20 -8.82
C VAL A 165 5.46 14.59 -9.16
N ALA A 166 6.02 15.28 -8.17
CA ALA A 166 6.75 16.54 -8.28
C ALA A 166 7.74 16.63 -7.12
N ASP A 167 8.70 17.53 -7.20
CA ASP A 167 9.71 17.74 -6.15
C ASP A 167 9.05 17.93 -4.77
N GLY A 168 9.31 16.99 -3.86
CA GLY A 168 8.77 17.00 -2.49
C GLY A 168 7.28 16.67 -2.38
N VAL A 169 6.61 16.27 -3.47
CA VAL A 169 5.18 15.93 -3.50
C VAL A 169 4.99 14.45 -3.83
N VAL A 170 4.54 13.68 -2.85
CA VAL A 170 4.24 12.26 -2.99
C VAL A 170 2.74 12.03 -2.93
N VAL A 171 2.21 11.28 -3.90
CA VAL A 171 0.85 10.74 -3.86
C VAL A 171 0.94 9.32 -3.32
N ASN A 172 0.13 9.01 -2.32
CA ASN A 172 0.04 7.67 -1.76
C ASN A 172 -1.37 7.09 -1.93
N GLU A 173 -1.40 5.85 -2.41
CA GLU A 173 -2.58 5.02 -2.52
C GLU A 173 -2.36 3.73 -1.72
N THR A 174 -3.25 3.49 -0.78
CA THR A 174 -3.26 2.30 0.06
C THR A 174 -4.53 1.52 -0.21
N LYS A 175 -4.40 0.24 -0.54
CA LYS A 175 -5.54 -0.68 -0.59
C LYS A 175 -5.61 -1.48 0.70
N MET A 176 -6.78 -1.50 1.32
CA MET A 176 -7.04 -2.25 2.55
C MET A 176 -7.84 -3.51 2.24
N SER A 177 -7.41 -4.64 2.79
CA SER A 177 -8.14 -5.89 2.71
C SER A 177 -8.21 -6.64 4.03
N LYS A 178 -9.25 -7.45 4.21
CA LYS A 178 -9.43 -8.33 5.36
C LYS A 178 -9.84 -9.70 4.87
N PHE A 179 -9.13 -10.76 5.30
CA PHE A 179 -9.33 -12.12 4.81
C PHE A 179 -9.31 -12.23 3.27
N GLY A 180 -8.47 -11.41 2.62
CA GLY A 180 -8.34 -11.34 1.15
C GLY A 180 -9.45 -10.55 0.44
N LEU A 181 -10.44 -10.01 1.17
CA LEU A 181 -11.50 -9.19 0.60
C LEU A 181 -11.18 -7.71 0.75
N HIS A 182 -11.32 -6.93 -0.32
CA HIS A 182 -11.17 -5.49 -0.28
C HIS A 182 -12.21 -4.85 0.66
N VAL A 183 -11.76 -4.02 1.59
CA VAL A 183 -12.63 -3.35 2.58
C VAL A 183 -12.62 -1.83 2.44
N GLY A 184 -11.60 -1.26 1.81
CA GLY A 184 -11.49 0.17 1.60
C GLY A 184 -10.12 0.58 1.09
N GLN A 185 -9.89 1.89 1.04
CA GLN A 185 -8.65 2.48 0.54
C GLN A 185 -8.33 3.78 1.27
N ILE A 186 -7.06 4.13 1.36
CA ILE A 186 -6.58 5.45 1.79
C ILE A 186 -5.96 6.13 0.59
N LEU A 187 -6.30 7.41 0.40
CA LEU A 187 -5.69 8.28 -0.59
C LEU A 187 -5.18 9.51 0.12
N LEU A 188 -3.89 9.80 -0.04
CA LEU A 188 -3.28 10.95 0.61
C LEU A 188 -2.21 11.59 -0.27
N VAL A 189 -1.92 12.85 0.03
CA VAL A 189 -0.79 13.59 -0.54
C VAL A 189 0.14 13.98 0.59
N MET A 190 1.41 13.67 0.43
CA MET A 190 2.49 14.10 1.32
C MET A 190 3.30 15.21 0.66
N ARG A 191 3.63 16.23 1.46
CA ARG A 191 4.43 17.38 1.04
C ARG A 191 5.55 17.60 2.03
N LYS A 192 6.80 17.63 1.57
CA LYS A 192 7.91 18.19 2.36
C LYS A 192 7.65 19.68 2.57
N VAL A 193 7.83 20.14 3.81
CA VAL A 193 7.55 21.53 4.19
C VAL A 193 8.61 22.05 5.14
N ASP A 194 8.70 23.37 5.26
CA ASP A 194 9.51 24.01 6.28
C ASP A 194 8.94 23.75 7.69
N ASP A 195 9.80 23.76 8.70
CA ASP A 195 9.44 23.51 10.11
C ASP A 195 8.32 24.42 10.64
N SER A 196 8.24 25.65 10.13
CA SER A 196 7.21 26.63 10.49
C SER A 196 5.82 26.33 9.93
N THR A 197 5.70 25.39 8.99
CA THR A 197 4.42 25.07 8.34
C THR A 197 3.51 24.30 9.29
N GLN A 198 2.26 24.71 9.40
CA GLN A 198 1.27 23.99 10.19
C GLN A 198 0.61 22.87 9.35
N CYS A 199 0.80 21.61 9.76
CA CYS A 199 0.21 20.44 9.08
C CYS A 199 -1.09 19.95 9.74
N ILE A 200 -1.16 20.08 11.07
CA ILE A 200 -2.25 19.57 11.91
C ILE A 200 -2.89 20.74 12.65
N PRO A 201 -4.15 20.60 13.13
CA PRO A 201 -4.80 21.61 13.96
C PRO A 201 -3.90 22.02 15.14
N ALA A 202 -3.93 23.29 15.50
CA ALA A 202 -3.25 23.75 16.71
C ALA A 202 -4.02 23.22 17.93
N ASP A 203 -3.27 22.72 18.92
CA ASP A 203 -3.82 22.30 20.21
C ASP A 203 -4.43 23.49 21.00
#